data_AF-A0A7C1TVU9-F1
#
_entry.id   AF-A0A7C1TVU9-F1
#
_cell.length_a   1.000
_cell.length_b   1.000
_cell.length_c   1.000
_cell.angle_alpha   90.00
_cell.angle_beta   90.00
_cell.angle_gamma   90.00
#
_symmetry.space_group_name_H-M   'P 1'
#
loop_
_entity.id
_entity.type
_entity.pdbx_description
1 polymer ?
#
loop_
_entity_poly.entity_id
_entity_poly.type
_entity_poly.pdbx_seq_one_letter_code
_entity_poly.pdbx_strand_id
1 'polypeptide(L)'
;VARRIGHINQIAEKDRPENIIMGHTAHDVASSAVRQGANVMLLSRSPIEQMPAAQHEIDDAKREGVEIVSCVSPVEVVIGDDGRATALRVIKLENDGKTPIEGSEYDISCDLLVSAIGQGGNLDGFEEMGNERGLIDADANYQVPGKEGHFVAGDIIRPHLLTTAIGQASIAAESIDHYMKHQDLGKRPKVDKHHFSLLKKLQEAGLEPEESSHESEWGTAERNFAVHNFDDRSAHEIIPAERLFLGHFQYTPRHKRQEDVPDTNEVLGHFNERMKGLSDEESIAEANRCMSCGMCFECDNCVIFCPMDAVYRVPKSEKTMGRYVATDYAKCIGCHICADVCPTGYIDMAMGE
;
A
#
# COMPACT_ATOMS: atom_id res chain seq x y z
N VAL A 1 0.72 4.04 20.78
CA VAL A 1 1.22 5.44 20.86
C VAL A 1 0.63 6.15 22.09
N ALA A 2 1.40 6.28 23.17
CA ALA A 2 1.11 7.20 24.29
C ALA A 2 2.42 7.96 24.62
N ARG A 3 2.33 9.30 24.73
CA ARG A 3 3.47 10.23 24.93
C ARG A 3 3.44 10.83 26.36
N ARG A 4 4.53 10.68 27.12
CA ARG A 4 5.15 11.60 28.14
C ARG A 4 6.25 10.82 28.89
N ILE A 5 7.55 11.03 28.66
CA ILE A 5 8.49 12.06 29.18
C ILE A 5 8.63 12.07 30.71
N GLY A 6 9.70 11.43 31.20
CA GLY A 6 10.28 11.55 32.55
C GLY A 6 10.87 10.23 33.05
N HIS A 7 12.16 10.20 33.41
CA HIS A 7 12.76 9.07 34.15
C HIS A 7 12.48 9.21 35.65
N ILE A 8 12.16 8.10 36.32
CA ILE A 8 11.88 8.07 37.76
C ILE A 8 13.02 7.32 38.46
N ASN A 9 13.76 8.01 39.32
CA ASN A 9 14.88 7.45 40.09
C ASN A 9 14.46 6.56 41.28
N GLN A 10 13.20 6.60 41.70
CA GLN A 10 12.63 5.75 42.74
C GLN A 10 11.28 5.19 42.28
N ILE A 11 11.24 3.91 41.93
CA ILE A 11 10.04 3.26 41.39
C ILE A 11 9.10 2.94 42.56
N ALA A 12 8.01 3.70 42.70
CA ALA A 12 6.89 3.30 43.54
C ALA A 12 6.13 2.14 42.87
N GLU A 13 5.45 1.31 43.66
CA GLU A 13 4.75 0.10 43.16
C GLU A 13 3.74 0.37 42.03
N LYS A 14 3.11 1.54 42.04
CA LYS A 14 2.19 2.01 40.99
C LYS A 14 2.87 2.44 39.69
N ASP A 15 4.15 2.80 39.74
CA ASP A 15 4.92 3.37 38.62
C ASP A 15 5.82 2.32 37.95
N ARG A 16 5.60 1.03 38.27
CA ARG A 16 6.36 -0.08 37.69
C ARG A 16 6.06 -0.25 36.20
N PRO A 17 7.05 -0.62 35.36
CA PRO A 17 6.88 -0.79 33.91
C PRO A 17 5.69 -1.66 33.51
N GLU A 18 5.41 -2.72 34.26
CA GLU A 18 4.26 -3.61 34.04
C GLU A 18 2.89 -2.91 34.10
N ASN A 19 2.76 -1.82 34.86
CA ASN A 19 1.52 -1.06 35.00
C ASN A 19 1.36 0.02 33.92
N ILE A 20 2.44 0.31 33.18
CA ILE A 20 2.50 1.36 32.15
C ILE A 20 2.44 0.74 30.74
N ILE A 21 2.92 -0.49 30.59
CA ILE A 21 3.09 -1.21 29.31
C ILE A 21 1.81 -1.94 28.83
N MET A 22 0.68 -1.80 29.53
CA MET A 22 -0.55 -2.50 29.17
C MET A 22 -1.22 -1.94 27.90
N GLY A 23 -0.84 -2.50 26.74
CA GLY A 23 -1.62 -2.47 25.51
C GLY A 23 -0.82 -2.24 24.23
N HIS A 24 -0.56 -3.34 23.50
CA HIS A 24 -0.23 -3.52 22.06
C HIS A 24 1.10 -4.25 21.76
N THR A 25 1.17 -4.79 20.53
CA THR A 25 2.08 -5.78 19.90
C THR A 25 3.57 -5.73 20.27
N ALA A 26 4.26 -6.90 20.20
CA ALA A 26 5.66 -7.16 20.62
C ALA A 26 6.68 -6.03 20.39
N HIS A 27 6.69 -5.49 19.17
CA HIS A 27 7.67 -4.49 18.73
C HIS A 27 7.46 -3.14 19.43
N ASP A 28 6.21 -2.76 19.69
CA ASP A 28 5.89 -1.51 20.40
C ASP A 28 6.29 -1.59 21.87
N VAL A 29 6.22 -2.78 22.48
CA VAL A 29 6.60 -2.98 23.88
C VAL A 29 8.11 -2.99 24.06
N ALA A 30 8.84 -3.70 23.19
CA ALA A 30 10.30 -3.81 23.29
C ALA A 30 10.97 -2.43 23.17
N SER A 31 10.61 -1.66 22.13
CA SER A 31 11.12 -0.30 21.92
C SER A 31 10.74 0.67 23.05
N SER A 32 9.50 0.56 23.56
CA SER A 32 9.04 1.39 24.68
C SER A 32 9.75 1.07 26.00
N ALA A 33 10.06 -0.20 26.26
CA ALA A 33 10.74 -0.64 27.47
C ALA A 33 12.22 -0.20 27.48
N VAL A 34 12.93 -0.38 26.36
CA VAL A 34 14.30 0.16 26.19
C VAL A 34 14.33 1.66 26.47
N ARG A 35 13.31 2.40 26.00
CA ARG A 35 13.24 3.85 26.22
C ARG A 35 13.09 4.27 27.69
N GLN A 36 12.71 3.34 28.57
CA GLN A 36 12.63 3.55 30.01
C GLN A 36 13.88 3.03 30.75
N GLY A 37 14.92 2.61 30.01
CA GLY A 37 16.17 2.10 30.56
C GLY A 37 16.15 0.61 30.92
N ALA A 38 15.18 -0.16 30.42
CA ALA A 38 15.18 -1.61 30.59
C ALA A 38 16.13 -2.29 29.59
N ASN A 39 16.78 -3.37 30.05
CA ASN A 39 17.45 -4.32 29.17
C ASN A 39 16.38 -5.24 28.57
N VAL A 40 16.24 -5.24 27.25
CA VAL A 40 15.16 -5.96 26.57
C VAL A 40 15.73 -7.08 25.70
N MET A 41 15.19 -8.28 25.88
CA MET A 41 15.43 -9.42 25.00
C MET A 41 14.16 -9.74 24.21
N LEU A 42 14.31 -9.94 22.90
CA LEU A 42 13.26 -10.42 22.00
C LEU A 42 13.55 -11.87 21.61
N LEU A 43 12.63 -12.76 21.96
CA LEU A 43 12.74 -14.19 21.71
C LEU A 43 11.99 -14.54 20.42
N SER A 44 12.68 -15.18 19.48
CA SER A 44 12.10 -15.66 18.22
C SER A 44 12.24 -17.17 18.09
N ARG A 45 11.18 -17.81 17.60
CA ARG A 45 11.22 -19.24 17.24
C ARG A 45 12.02 -19.50 15.98
N SER A 46 12.03 -18.55 15.03
CA SER A 46 12.73 -18.69 13.76
C SER A 46 14.10 -17.99 13.78
N PRO A 47 15.03 -18.38 12.88
CA PRO A 47 16.25 -17.63 12.62
C PRO A 47 15.95 -16.17 12.29
N ILE A 48 16.89 -15.27 12.57
CA ILE A 48 16.71 -13.82 12.36
C ILE A 48 16.41 -13.53 10.88
N GLU A 49 17.05 -14.25 9.96
CA GLU A 49 16.89 -14.12 8.52
C GLU A 49 15.50 -14.56 8.02
N GLN A 50 14.76 -15.30 8.83
CA GLN A 50 13.43 -15.82 8.53
C GLN A 50 12.33 -15.15 9.39
N MET A 51 12.66 -14.09 10.12
CA MET A 51 11.66 -13.36 10.89
C MET A 51 10.65 -12.71 9.93
N PRO A 52 9.35 -12.69 10.31
CA PRO A 52 8.31 -12.07 9.48
C PRO A 52 8.39 -10.53 9.45
N ALA A 53 9.18 -9.92 10.35
CA ALA A 53 9.41 -8.49 10.42
C ALA A 53 10.26 -8.01 9.23
N ALA A 54 10.06 -6.76 8.81
CA ALA A 54 10.88 -6.20 7.75
C ALA A 54 12.32 -6.00 8.23
N GLN A 55 13.31 -6.18 7.34
CA GLN A 55 14.73 -6.11 7.72
C GLN A 55 15.10 -4.81 8.46
N HIS A 56 14.52 -3.68 8.04
CA HIS A 56 14.78 -2.39 8.70
C HIS A 56 14.25 -2.34 10.15
N GLU A 57 13.15 -3.03 10.46
CA GLU A 57 12.62 -3.10 11.83
C GLU A 57 13.53 -3.94 12.74
N ILE A 58 14.11 -5.02 12.20
CA ILE A 58 15.09 -5.85 12.90
C ILE A 58 16.37 -5.04 13.17
N ASP A 59 16.84 -4.30 12.17
CA ASP A 59 18.02 -3.47 12.28
C ASP A 59 17.81 -2.33 13.28
N ASP A 60 16.64 -1.70 13.28
CA ASP A 60 16.27 -0.64 14.22
C ASP A 60 16.18 -1.20 15.65
N ALA A 61 15.54 -2.34 15.88
CA ALA A 61 15.48 -2.97 17.21
C ALA A 61 16.89 -3.26 17.77
N LYS A 62 17.80 -3.79 16.94
CA LYS A 62 19.20 -4.01 17.32
C LYS A 62 19.93 -2.70 17.64
N ARG A 63 19.69 -1.62 16.89
CA ARG A 63 20.29 -0.30 17.13
C ARG A 63 19.77 0.34 18.42
N GLU A 64 18.50 0.13 18.75
CA GLU A 64 17.94 0.54 20.04
C GLU A 64 18.52 -0.29 21.21
N GLY A 65 19.27 -1.36 20.95
CA GLY A 65 19.92 -2.17 21.97
C GLY A 65 19.09 -3.37 22.44
N VAL A 66 18.06 -3.75 21.68
CA VAL A 66 17.31 -4.98 21.92
C VAL A 66 18.17 -6.18 21.52
N GLU A 67 18.39 -7.10 22.46
CA GLU A 67 19.04 -8.37 22.19
C GLU A 67 18.03 -9.34 21.57
N ILE A 68 18.32 -9.86 20.38
CA ILE A 68 17.45 -10.84 19.71
C ILE A 68 18.02 -12.23 19.92
N VAL A 69 17.27 -13.08 20.62
CA VAL A 69 17.59 -14.49 20.83
C VAL A 69 16.70 -15.31 19.90
N SER A 70 17.29 -15.84 18.84
CA SER A 70 16.58 -16.64 17.82
C SER A 70 16.63 -18.13 18.10
N CYS A 71 15.78 -18.89 17.42
CA CYS A 71 15.71 -20.35 17.50
C CYS A 71 15.48 -20.85 18.94
N VAL A 72 14.54 -20.23 19.65
CA VAL A 72 14.15 -20.67 21.00
C VAL A 72 12.64 -20.70 21.14
N SER A 73 12.13 -21.63 21.95
CA SER A 73 10.72 -21.69 22.34
C SER A 73 10.60 -21.62 23.86
N PRO A 74 9.63 -20.86 24.41
CA PRO A 74 9.30 -20.95 25.83
C PRO A 74 8.79 -22.35 26.19
N VAL A 75 9.23 -22.84 27.35
CA VAL A 75 8.79 -24.12 27.94
C VAL A 75 8.01 -23.86 29.22
N GLU A 76 8.55 -23.03 30.11
CA GLU A 76 7.99 -22.80 31.44
C GLU A 76 8.37 -21.41 31.95
N VAL A 77 7.46 -20.75 32.66
CA VAL A 77 7.77 -19.54 33.43
C VAL A 77 8.23 -19.98 34.82
N VAL A 78 9.46 -19.63 35.18
CA VAL A 78 10.01 -19.92 36.51
C VAL A 78 9.52 -18.83 37.46
N ILE A 79 8.80 -19.25 38.51
CA ILE A 79 8.14 -18.36 39.47
C ILE A 79 8.86 -18.45 40.82
N GLY A 80 9.16 -17.30 41.43
CA GLY A 80 9.72 -17.20 42.78
C GLY A 80 8.68 -17.36 43.88
N ASP A 81 9.13 -17.40 45.13
CA ASP A 81 8.28 -17.59 46.31
C ASP A 81 7.23 -16.48 46.52
N ASP A 82 7.44 -15.31 45.92
CA ASP A 82 6.54 -14.15 45.94
C ASP A 82 5.47 -14.20 44.82
N GLY A 83 5.46 -15.27 44.01
CA GLY A 83 4.56 -15.44 42.87
C GLY A 83 4.96 -14.67 41.62
N ARG A 84 6.18 -14.09 41.56
CA ARG A 84 6.67 -13.35 40.38
C ARG A 84 7.55 -14.20 39.48
N ALA A 85 7.53 -13.91 38.18
CA ALA A 85 8.47 -14.50 37.23
C ALA A 85 9.90 -14.03 37.55
N THR A 86 10.83 -14.98 37.63
CA THR A 86 12.27 -14.73 37.85
C THR A 86 13.12 -15.16 36.66
N ALA A 87 12.60 -16.10 35.86
CA ALA A 87 13.21 -16.53 34.61
C ALA A 87 12.16 -17.11 33.66
N LEU A 88 12.52 -17.18 32.37
CA LEU A 88 11.83 -17.98 31.37
C LEU A 88 12.70 -19.16 30.99
N ARG A 89 12.22 -20.37 31.24
CA ARG A 89 12.84 -21.59 30.73
C ARG A 89 12.53 -21.71 29.25
N VAL A 90 13.57 -21.80 28.44
CA VAL A 90 13.47 -21.96 27.00
C VAL A 90 14.18 -23.23 26.55
N ILE A 91 13.76 -23.76 25.40
CA ILE A 91 14.43 -24.84 24.68
C ILE A 91 14.93 -24.32 23.33
N LYS A 92 16.12 -24.75 22.89
CA LYS A 92 16.61 -24.38 21.57
C LYS A 92 15.85 -25.15 20.50
N LEU A 93 15.64 -24.50 19.37
CA LEU A 93 15.02 -25.06 18.17
C LEU A 93 16.08 -25.23 17.08
N GLU A 94 15.87 -26.18 16.19
CA GLU A 94 16.61 -26.25 14.94
C GLU A 94 16.28 -25.06 14.02
N ASN A 95 17.01 -24.93 12.90
CA ASN A 95 16.83 -23.82 11.94
C ASN A 95 15.45 -23.80 11.27
N ASP A 96 14.62 -24.83 11.45
CA ASP A 96 13.23 -24.87 11.00
C ASP A 96 12.27 -24.08 11.91
N GLY A 97 12.76 -23.63 13.07
CA GLY A 97 12.00 -22.89 14.09
C GLY A 97 10.85 -23.67 14.73
N LYS A 98 10.86 -24.99 14.61
CA LYS A 98 9.78 -25.88 15.06
C LYS A 98 10.29 -27.06 15.87
N THR A 99 11.41 -27.66 15.47
CA THR A 99 11.94 -28.89 16.06
C THR A 99 12.78 -28.57 17.29
N PRO A 100 12.38 -28.97 18.50
CA PRO A 100 13.16 -28.73 19.71
C PRO A 100 14.39 -29.64 19.78
N ILE A 101 15.51 -29.09 20.25
CA ILE A 101 16.73 -29.84 20.52
C ILE A 101 16.65 -30.36 21.96
N GLU A 102 16.44 -31.66 22.13
CA GLU A 102 16.29 -32.28 23.46
C GLU A 102 17.51 -32.04 24.36
N GLY A 103 17.28 -31.74 25.64
CA GLY A 103 18.34 -31.51 26.63
C GLY A 103 19.04 -30.15 26.48
N SER A 104 18.52 -29.26 25.62
CA SER A 104 19.06 -27.91 25.42
C SER A 104 18.38 -26.85 26.27
N GLU A 105 17.57 -27.24 27.26
CA GLU A 105 16.83 -26.30 28.09
C GLU A 105 17.76 -25.44 28.95
N TYR A 106 17.44 -24.15 29.04
CA TYR A 106 18.12 -23.22 29.94
C TYR A 106 17.19 -22.08 30.36
N ASP A 107 17.52 -21.45 31.48
CA ASP A 107 16.72 -20.39 32.06
C ASP A 107 17.31 -19.02 31.68
N ILE A 108 16.46 -18.16 31.12
CA ILE A 108 16.79 -16.76 30.83
C ILE A 108 16.24 -15.91 31.98
N SER A 109 17.13 -15.33 32.79
CA SER A 109 16.76 -14.45 33.90
C SER A 109 16.00 -13.24 33.38
N CYS A 110 14.85 -12.94 33.98
CA CYS A 110 14.05 -11.77 33.63
C CYS A 110 13.09 -11.39 34.77
N ASP A 111 12.82 -10.09 34.90
CA ASP A 111 11.90 -9.56 35.91
C ASP A 111 10.47 -9.36 35.36
N LEU A 112 10.34 -9.28 34.03
CA LEU A 112 9.09 -9.04 33.32
C LEU A 112 9.05 -9.87 32.03
N LEU A 113 7.94 -10.58 31.85
CA LEU A 113 7.64 -11.31 30.62
C LEU A 113 6.45 -10.67 29.92
N VAL A 114 6.66 -10.31 28.66
CA VAL A 114 5.61 -9.77 27.80
C VAL A 114 5.30 -10.82 26.74
N SER A 115 4.11 -11.41 26.86
CA SER A 115 3.58 -12.30 25.83
C SER A 115 3.18 -11.48 24.61
N ALA A 116 3.80 -11.78 23.47
CA ALA A 116 3.47 -11.15 22.20
C ALA A 116 3.03 -12.18 21.16
N ILE A 117 2.11 -13.05 21.59
CA ILE A 117 1.62 -14.19 20.81
C ILE A 117 0.48 -13.74 19.91
N GLY A 118 0.81 -13.02 18.83
CA GLY A 118 -0.11 -12.69 17.74
C GLY A 118 -1.45 -12.07 18.16
N GLN A 119 -2.44 -12.21 17.29
CA GLN A 119 -3.83 -11.80 17.52
C GLN A 119 -4.78 -12.82 16.90
N GLY A 120 -5.98 -12.96 17.47
CA GLY A 120 -7.03 -13.86 17.00
C GLY A 120 -8.40 -13.18 17.03
N GLY A 121 -9.34 -13.67 16.23
CA GLY A 121 -10.70 -13.15 16.21
C GLY A 121 -11.49 -13.55 17.46
N ASN A 122 -12.20 -12.59 18.06
CA ASN A 122 -13.30 -12.91 18.97
C ASN A 122 -14.59 -12.99 18.15
N LEU A 123 -15.18 -14.18 18.08
CA LEU A 123 -16.38 -14.48 17.30
C LEU A 123 -17.61 -14.77 18.18
N ASP A 124 -17.57 -14.40 19.46
CA ASP A 124 -18.70 -14.56 20.37
C ASP A 124 -19.95 -13.87 19.78
N GLY A 125 -21.00 -14.64 19.49
CA GLY A 125 -22.23 -14.18 18.84
C GLY A 125 -22.18 -14.04 17.31
N PHE A 126 -21.04 -14.35 16.69
CA PHE A 126 -20.81 -14.34 15.25
C PHE A 126 -20.20 -15.67 14.76
N GLU A 127 -20.44 -16.76 15.49
CA GLU A 127 -19.82 -18.06 15.26
C GLU A 127 -20.12 -18.58 13.85
N GLU A 128 -21.31 -18.25 13.31
CA GLU A 128 -21.71 -18.62 11.94
C GLU A 128 -20.91 -17.94 10.82
N MET A 129 -20.16 -16.87 11.13
CA MET A 129 -19.27 -16.22 10.16
C MET A 129 -17.83 -16.71 10.28
N GLY A 130 -17.52 -17.44 11.35
CA GLY A 130 -16.20 -17.97 11.64
C GLY A 130 -15.81 -19.12 10.72
N ASN A 131 -14.55 -19.13 10.33
CA ASN A 131 -13.87 -20.31 9.78
C ASN A 131 -13.14 -21.08 10.89
N GLU A 132 -12.56 -22.23 10.52
CA GLU A 132 -11.84 -23.13 11.44
C GLU A 132 -10.62 -22.48 12.13
N ARG A 133 -10.18 -21.31 11.65
CA ARG A 133 -9.03 -20.56 12.19
C ARG A 133 -9.44 -19.47 13.18
N GLY A 134 -10.74 -19.32 13.49
CA GLY A 134 -11.24 -18.21 14.31
C GLY A 134 -11.15 -16.85 13.61
N LEU A 135 -11.27 -16.86 12.28
CA LEU A 135 -11.27 -15.69 11.40
C LEU A 135 -12.51 -15.73 10.50
N ILE A 136 -12.72 -14.73 9.64
CA ILE A 136 -13.84 -14.69 8.68
C ILE A 136 -13.28 -14.73 7.26
N ASP A 137 -13.78 -15.63 6.42
CA ASP A 137 -13.38 -15.66 5.01
C ASP A 137 -14.09 -14.57 4.21
N ALA A 138 -13.42 -14.07 3.18
CA ALA A 138 -13.89 -13.00 2.33
C ALA A 138 -13.62 -13.33 0.85
N ASP A 139 -14.56 -13.01 -0.03
CA ASP A 139 -14.36 -13.11 -1.47
C ASP A 139 -13.60 -11.90 -2.05
N ALA A 140 -13.52 -11.79 -3.38
CA ALA A 140 -12.81 -10.69 -4.05
C ALA A 140 -13.45 -9.30 -3.85
N ASN A 141 -14.72 -9.26 -3.42
CA ASN A 141 -15.48 -8.05 -3.11
C ASN A 141 -15.66 -7.88 -1.58
N TYR A 142 -14.91 -8.65 -0.79
CA TYR A 142 -14.99 -8.64 0.67
C TYR A 142 -16.38 -9.02 1.22
N GLN A 143 -17.18 -9.74 0.43
CA GLN A 143 -18.40 -10.37 0.90
C GLN A 143 -18.08 -11.70 1.57
N VAL A 144 -18.79 -12.03 2.64
CA VAL A 144 -18.64 -13.30 3.34
C VAL A 144 -19.25 -14.42 2.48
N PRO A 145 -18.47 -15.44 2.06
CA PRO A 145 -18.97 -16.50 1.19
C PRO A 145 -20.22 -17.19 1.77
N GLY A 146 -21.28 -17.29 0.97
CA GLY A 146 -22.54 -17.92 1.38
C GLY A 146 -23.42 -17.07 2.32
N LYS A 147 -23.03 -15.82 2.61
CA LYS A 147 -23.78 -14.88 3.46
C LYS A 147 -24.00 -13.56 2.68
N GLU A 148 -24.99 -13.57 1.78
CA GLU A 148 -25.35 -12.38 0.99
C GLU A 148 -25.63 -11.16 1.89
N GLY A 149 -25.17 -9.99 1.46
CA GLY A 149 -25.32 -8.74 2.22
C GLY A 149 -24.38 -8.58 3.42
N HIS A 150 -23.52 -9.56 3.71
CA HIS A 150 -22.54 -9.48 4.80
C HIS A 150 -21.14 -9.25 4.26
N PHE A 151 -20.49 -8.19 4.73
CA PHE A 151 -19.16 -7.78 4.28
C PHE A 151 -18.20 -7.73 5.45
N VAL A 152 -16.93 -7.98 5.17
CA VAL A 152 -15.89 -8.09 6.20
C VAL A 152 -14.61 -7.39 5.75
N ALA A 153 -13.91 -6.73 6.66
CA ALA A 153 -12.62 -6.09 6.39
C ALA A 153 -11.75 -6.10 7.65
N GLY A 154 -10.43 -5.95 7.46
CA GLY A 154 -9.45 -5.84 8.53
C GLY A 154 -8.87 -7.17 8.99
N ASP A 155 -8.25 -7.13 10.17
CA ASP A 155 -7.48 -8.24 10.74
C ASP A 155 -8.33 -9.49 11.04
N ILE A 156 -9.66 -9.34 11.15
CA ILE A 156 -10.58 -10.47 11.32
C ILE A 156 -10.57 -11.43 10.12
N ILE A 157 -10.14 -10.97 8.94
CA ILE A 157 -9.91 -11.82 7.77
C ILE A 157 -8.53 -12.48 7.86
N ARG A 158 -7.52 -11.65 8.12
CA ARG A 158 -6.12 -12.03 8.24
C ARG A 158 -5.36 -10.87 8.88
N PRO A 159 -4.73 -11.09 10.05
CA PRO A 159 -3.83 -10.12 10.66
C PRO A 159 -2.80 -9.59 9.65
N HIS A 160 -2.79 -8.28 9.41
CA HIS A 160 -1.85 -7.66 8.49
C HIS A 160 -1.53 -6.21 8.88
N LEU A 161 -0.82 -5.50 8.01
CA LEU A 161 -0.56 -4.07 8.12
C LEU A 161 -1.87 -3.26 8.14
N LEU A 162 -1.86 -2.15 8.90
CA LEU A 162 -2.95 -1.17 8.93
C LEU A 162 -3.39 -0.71 7.53
N THR A 163 -2.44 -0.51 6.62
CA THR A 163 -2.71 -0.10 5.24
C THR A 163 -3.50 -1.15 4.47
N THR A 164 -3.30 -2.43 4.78
CA THR A 164 -4.08 -3.53 4.20
C THR A 164 -5.51 -3.47 4.72
N ALA A 165 -5.73 -3.30 6.02
CA ALA A 165 -7.07 -3.14 6.59
C ALA A 165 -7.84 -1.96 5.96
N ILE A 166 -7.16 -0.82 5.74
CA ILE A 166 -7.74 0.36 5.06
C ILE A 166 -8.14 0.01 3.62
N GLY A 167 -7.27 -0.66 2.87
CA GLY A 167 -7.56 -1.08 1.49
C GLY A 167 -8.76 -2.04 1.42
N GLN A 168 -8.81 -3.02 2.31
CA GLN A 168 -9.93 -3.95 2.44
C GLN A 168 -11.24 -3.21 2.73
N ALA A 169 -11.23 -2.26 3.67
CA ALA A 169 -12.40 -1.48 4.03
C ALA A 169 -12.91 -0.59 2.88
N SER A 170 -11.99 0.01 2.11
CA SER A 170 -12.34 0.80 0.93
C SER A 170 -13.13 -0.03 -0.10
N ILE A 171 -12.68 -1.26 -0.35
CA ILE A 171 -13.33 -2.16 -1.31
C ILE A 171 -14.67 -2.68 -0.75
N ALA A 172 -14.72 -3.03 0.53
CA ALA A 172 -15.95 -3.46 1.18
C ALA A 172 -17.02 -2.36 1.13
N ALA A 173 -16.65 -1.09 1.33
CA ALA A 173 -17.57 0.04 1.25
C ALA A 173 -18.17 0.22 -0.15
N GLU A 174 -17.35 0.13 -1.20
CA GLU A 174 -17.82 0.16 -2.59
C GLU A 174 -18.75 -1.02 -2.89
N SER A 175 -18.41 -2.20 -2.39
CA SER A 175 -19.19 -3.41 -2.60
C SER A 175 -20.54 -3.36 -1.89
N ILE A 176 -20.60 -2.76 -0.71
CA ILE A 176 -21.85 -2.43 0.00
C ILE A 176 -22.69 -1.46 -0.83
N ASP A 177 -22.11 -0.40 -1.38
CA ASP A 177 -22.82 0.58 -2.21
C ASP A 177 -23.45 -0.07 -3.45
N HIS A 178 -22.70 -0.91 -4.17
CA HIS A 178 -23.23 -1.66 -5.32
C HIS A 178 -24.34 -2.64 -4.91
N TYR A 179 -24.16 -3.35 -3.79
CA TYR A 179 -25.19 -4.25 -3.25
C TYR A 179 -26.50 -3.50 -2.93
N MET A 180 -26.40 -2.33 -2.28
CA MET A 180 -27.55 -1.48 -1.95
C MET A 180 -28.23 -0.90 -3.19
N LYS A 181 -27.49 -0.72 -4.29
CA LYS A 181 -28.01 -0.26 -5.59
C LYS A 181 -28.50 -1.40 -6.49
N HIS A 182 -28.43 -2.65 -6.04
CA HIS A 182 -28.71 -3.84 -6.85
C HIS A 182 -27.89 -3.89 -8.16
N GLN A 183 -26.63 -3.45 -8.08
CA GLN A 183 -25.68 -3.49 -9.18
C GLN A 183 -24.81 -4.74 -9.07
N ASP A 184 -24.47 -5.34 -10.22
CA ASP A 184 -23.63 -6.53 -10.25
C ASP A 184 -22.19 -6.18 -9.85
N LEU A 185 -21.61 -6.99 -8.97
CA LEU A 185 -20.23 -6.84 -8.52
C LEU A 185 -19.31 -7.46 -9.57
N GLY A 186 -18.98 -6.67 -10.59
CA GLY A 186 -18.06 -7.06 -11.65
C GLY A 186 -16.67 -7.43 -11.13
N LYS A 187 -15.85 -8.03 -12.01
CA LYS A 187 -14.47 -8.41 -11.67
C LYS A 187 -13.63 -7.15 -11.39
N ARG A 188 -13.16 -6.99 -10.14
CA ARG A 188 -12.26 -5.89 -9.78
C ARG A 188 -10.94 -5.93 -10.57
N PRO A 189 -10.37 -4.78 -10.94
CA PRO A 189 -9.05 -4.72 -11.56
C PRO A 189 -7.98 -5.23 -10.58
N LYS A 190 -6.90 -5.83 -11.10
CA LYS A 190 -5.77 -6.28 -10.27
C LYS A 190 -5.07 -5.15 -9.52
N VAL A 191 -5.18 -3.92 -10.02
CA VAL A 191 -4.62 -2.70 -9.44
C VAL A 191 -5.74 -1.69 -9.34
N ASP A 192 -6.20 -1.44 -8.13
CA ASP A 192 -7.21 -0.44 -7.81
C ASP A 192 -6.51 0.92 -7.64
N LYS A 193 -6.56 1.73 -8.68
CA LYS A 193 -5.87 3.03 -8.77
C LYS A 193 -6.87 4.07 -9.24
N HIS A 194 -6.64 5.32 -8.86
CA HIS A 194 -7.39 6.43 -9.42
C HIS A 194 -7.17 6.47 -10.94
N HIS A 195 -8.22 6.19 -11.70
CA HIS A 195 -8.22 6.37 -13.14
C HIS A 195 -8.49 7.83 -13.46
N PHE A 196 -7.73 8.37 -14.41
CA PHE A 196 -8.15 9.63 -15.04
C PHE A 196 -9.57 9.43 -15.62
N SER A 197 -10.35 10.50 -15.73
CA SER A 197 -11.66 10.44 -16.37
C SER A 197 -11.76 11.67 -17.25
N LEU A 198 -11.78 11.46 -18.57
CA LEU A 198 -11.92 12.57 -19.49
C LEU A 198 -13.26 13.26 -19.28
N LEU A 199 -14.34 12.49 -19.08
CA LEU A 199 -15.68 13.05 -18.82
C LEU A 199 -15.69 14.00 -17.61
N LYS A 200 -15.10 13.59 -16.49
CA LYS A 200 -14.99 14.46 -15.32
C LYS A 200 -14.17 15.71 -15.61
N LYS A 201 -13.09 15.58 -16.38
CA LYS A 201 -12.23 16.71 -16.76
C LYS A 201 -12.88 17.65 -17.77
N LEU A 202 -13.71 17.14 -18.66
CA LEU A 202 -14.53 17.91 -19.57
C LEU A 202 -15.56 18.72 -18.79
N GLN A 203 -16.24 18.10 -17.82
CA GLN A 203 -17.16 18.80 -16.92
C GLN A 203 -16.45 19.91 -16.13
N GLU A 204 -15.28 19.65 -15.54
CA GLU A 204 -14.47 20.67 -14.85
C GLU A 204 -14.09 21.85 -15.77
N ALA A 205 -13.90 21.60 -17.07
CA ALA A 205 -13.57 22.60 -18.07
C ALA A 205 -14.79 23.27 -18.72
N GLY A 206 -16.03 22.87 -18.36
CA GLY A 206 -17.25 23.36 -19.01
C GLY A 206 -17.43 22.86 -20.46
N LEU A 207 -16.85 21.70 -20.78
CA LEU A 207 -16.86 21.04 -22.10
C LEU A 207 -17.58 19.69 -22.05
N GLU A 208 -18.52 19.54 -21.12
CA GLU A 208 -19.28 18.30 -20.97
C GLU A 208 -20.08 17.98 -22.25
N PRO A 209 -20.18 16.70 -22.65
CA PRO A 209 -20.94 16.33 -23.83
C PRO A 209 -22.41 16.71 -23.70
N GLU A 210 -23.02 17.08 -24.82
CA GLU A 210 -24.47 17.31 -24.90
C GLU A 210 -25.26 16.02 -24.63
N GLU A 211 -26.54 16.15 -24.28
CA GLU A 211 -27.42 14.99 -24.12
C GLU A 211 -27.69 14.33 -25.48
N SER A 212 -27.58 13.00 -25.55
CA SER A 212 -27.86 12.26 -26.78
C SER A 212 -29.35 11.96 -26.91
N SER A 213 -29.84 11.87 -28.15
CA SER A 213 -31.21 11.46 -28.47
C SER A 213 -31.51 10.00 -28.08
N HIS A 214 -30.48 9.22 -27.73
CA HIS A 214 -30.53 7.76 -27.55
C HIS A 214 -31.04 6.99 -28.79
N GLU A 215 -31.07 7.64 -29.96
CA GLU A 215 -31.40 7.03 -31.24
C GLU A 215 -30.12 6.65 -32.01
N SER A 216 -30.25 5.72 -32.97
CA SER A 216 -29.13 5.35 -33.82
C SER A 216 -28.91 6.43 -34.88
N GLU A 217 -27.78 7.13 -34.78
CA GLU A 217 -27.40 8.19 -35.71
C GLU A 217 -26.06 7.88 -36.42
N TRP A 218 -25.94 8.34 -37.66
CA TRP A 218 -24.68 8.32 -38.41
C TRP A 218 -23.91 9.62 -38.19
N GLY A 219 -22.58 9.56 -38.26
CA GLY A 219 -21.74 10.76 -38.20
C GLY A 219 -21.50 11.30 -36.78
N THR A 220 -21.45 10.43 -35.77
CA THR A 220 -21.17 10.81 -34.36
C THR A 220 -19.83 11.53 -34.17
N ALA A 221 -18.90 11.43 -35.14
CA ALA A 221 -17.62 12.15 -35.13
C ALA A 221 -17.77 13.68 -35.19
N GLU A 222 -18.92 14.18 -35.66
CA GLU A 222 -19.23 15.62 -35.74
C GLU A 222 -20.24 16.06 -34.66
N ARG A 223 -20.54 15.20 -33.68
CA ARG A 223 -21.59 15.43 -32.67
C ARG A 223 -20.98 15.74 -31.30
N ASN A 224 -21.53 16.76 -30.64
CA ASN A 224 -21.06 17.21 -29.33
C ASN A 224 -21.48 16.30 -28.16
N PHE A 225 -22.41 15.36 -28.39
CA PHE A 225 -22.85 14.41 -27.36
C PHE A 225 -21.92 13.19 -27.23
N ALA A 226 -21.01 12.97 -28.18
CA ALA A 226 -20.18 11.77 -28.23
C ALA A 226 -18.78 12.03 -27.64
N VAL A 227 -18.36 11.16 -26.72
CA VAL A 227 -16.95 10.98 -26.35
C VAL A 227 -16.54 9.63 -26.88
N HIS A 228 -15.53 9.58 -27.74
CA HIS A 228 -15.13 8.33 -28.34
C HIS A 228 -14.15 7.57 -27.45
N ASN A 229 -14.11 6.25 -27.59
CA ASN A 229 -13.23 5.39 -26.78
C ASN A 229 -11.73 5.74 -26.92
N PHE A 230 -11.33 6.38 -28.02
CA PHE A 230 -9.97 6.85 -28.24
C PHE A 230 -9.68 8.20 -27.55
N ASP A 231 -10.72 8.94 -27.14
CA ASP A 231 -10.58 10.18 -26.38
C ASP A 231 -10.34 9.90 -24.89
N ASP A 232 -10.94 8.85 -24.32
CA ASP A 232 -10.75 8.45 -22.90
C ASP A 232 -10.17 7.04 -22.74
N ARG A 233 -8.84 6.94 -22.80
CA ARG A 233 -8.10 5.66 -22.65
C ARG A 233 -7.59 5.37 -21.25
N SER A 234 -7.87 6.26 -20.31
CA SER A 234 -7.42 6.19 -18.92
C SER A 234 -7.84 4.92 -18.18
N ALA A 235 -8.98 4.34 -18.56
CA ALA A 235 -9.51 3.12 -17.99
C ALA A 235 -8.73 1.86 -18.45
N HIS A 236 -8.09 1.90 -19.64
CA HIS A 236 -7.65 0.69 -20.31
C HIS A 236 -6.14 0.46 -20.28
N GLU A 237 -5.28 1.48 -20.23
CA GLU A 237 -3.83 1.23 -20.41
C GLU A 237 -2.92 2.14 -19.57
N ILE A 238 -2.23 1.55 -18.58
CA ILE A 238 -0.87 2.04 -18.28
C ILE A 238 0.00 1.48 -19.39
N ILE A 239 0.59 2.36 -20.19
CA ILE A 239 1.54 1.96 -21.22
C ILE A 239 2.78 1.38 -20.53
N PRO A 240 3.14 0.11 -20.78
CA PRO A 240 4.28 -0.51 -20.15
C PRO A 240 5.57 0.11 -20.69
N ALA A 241 6.67 0.01 -19.93
CA ALA A 241 7.93 0.70 -20.28
C ALA A 241 8.49 0.28 -21.65
N GLU A 242 8.19 -0.94 -22.09
CA GLU A 242 8.58 -1.51 -23.38
C GLU A 242 7.84 -0.87 -24.56
N ARG A 243 6.68 -0.24 -24.31
CA ARG A 243 5.90 0.52 -25.31
C ARG A 243 6.21 2.02 -25.30
N LEU A 244 6.95 2.53 -24.31
CA LEU A 244 7.37 3.92 -24.27
C LEU A 244 8.58 4.13 -25.18
N PHE A 245 8.60 5.24 -25.91
CA PHE A 245 9.80 5.64 -26.63
C PHE A 245 10.77 6.35 -25.68
N LEU A 246 11.55 5.55 -24.93
CA LEU A 246 12.45 6.04 -23.88
C LEU A 246 13.52 7.02 -24.39
N GLY A 247 13.83 7.01 -25.69
CA GLY A 247 14.75 7.97 -26.31
C GLY A 247 14.28 9.44 -26.21
N HIS A 248 12.99 9.68 -25.95
CA HIS A 248 12.46 11.03 -25.71
C HIS A 248 12.77 11.54 -24.29
N PHE A 249 13.09 10.65 -23.35
CA PHE A 249 13.28 10.98 -21.95
C PHE A 249 14.75 10.83 -21.56
N GLN A 250 15.37 11.93 -21.15
CA GLN A 250 16.74 11.87 -20.65
C GLN A 250 16.78 11.14 -19.30
N TYR A 251 17.78 10.27 -19.13
CA TYR A 251 18.00 9.63 -17.85
C TYR A 251 18.33 10.69 -16.79
N THR A 252 17.55 10.73 -15.73
CA THR A 252 17.81 11.54 -14.54
C THR A 252 17.75 10.61 -13.32
N PRO A 253 18.80 10.57 -12.47
CA PRO A 253 18.79 9.73 -11.29
C PRO A 253 17.66 10.17 -10.34
N ARG A 254 17.03 9.19 -9.69
CA ARG A 254 15.96 9.44 -8.73
C ARG A 254 16.49 10.08 -7.45
N HIS A 255 15.81 11.09 -6.94
CA HIS A 255 16.01 11.59 -5.58
C HIS A 255 15.64 10.49 -4.58
N LYS A 256 16.64 9.95 -3.89
CA LYS A 256 16.42 8.95 -2.84
C LYS A 256 16.10 9.68 -1.55
N ARG A 257 14.97 9.31 -0.93
CA ARG A 257 14.61 9.80 0.41
C ARG A 257 15.72 9.43 1.38
N GLN A 258 16.00 10.35 2.29
CA GLN A 258 17.01 10.17 3.31
C GLN A 258 16.35 9.64 4.58
N GLU A 259 17.13 8.90 5.34
CA GLU A 259 16.73 8.41 6.63
C GLU A 259 17.62 9.03 7.70
N ASP A 260 17.00 9.45 8.80
CA ASP A 260 17.68 9.84 10.02
C ASP A 260 17.54 8.70 11.01
N VAL A 261 18.64 8.03 11.35
CA VAL A 261 18.61 6.87 12.25
C VAL A 261 19.36 7.23 13.51
N PRO A 262 18.69 7.34 14.68
CA PRO A 262 19.38 7.59 15.93
C PRO A 262 20.24 6.38 16.32
N ASP A 263 21.37 6.64 16.97
CA ASP A 263 22.14 5.60 17.66
C ASP A 263 21.54 5.27 19.03
N THR A 264 22.04 4.22 19.69
CA THR A 264 21.55 3.74 20.99
C THR A 264 21.51 4.82 22.09
N ASN A 265 22.44 5.78 22.06
CA ASN A 265 22.52 6.84 23.06
C ASN A 265 21.56 8.00 22.73
N GLU A 266 21.26 8.19 21.45
CA GLU A 266 20.37 9.24 20.95
C GLU A 266 18.90 8.81 20.91
N VAL A 267 18.57 7.52 20.92
CA VAL A 267 17.16 7.04 20.86
C VAL A 267 16.29 7.71 21.93
N LEU A 268 16.84 7.93 23.12
CA LEU A 268 16.13 8.56 24.24
C LEU A 268 15.92 10.05 23.99
N GLY A 269 14.66 10.42 23.69
CA GLY A 269 14.28 11.82 23.47
C GLY A 269 14.46 12.31 22.03
N HIS A 270 14.80 11.41 21.10
CA HIS A 270 14.85 11.72 19.68
C HIS A 270 13.45 11.72 19.06
N PHE A 271 12.96 12.90 18.71
CA PHE A 271 11.65 13.11 18.08
C PHE A 271 11.76 13.58 16.62
N ASN A 272 12.96 13.52 16.03
CA ASN A 272 13.12 13.89 14.63
C ASN A 272 12.45 12.87 13.71
N GLU A 273 12.09 13.33 12.52
CA GLU A 273 11.47 12.49 11.50
C GLU A 273 12.45 11.43 11.00
N ARG A 274 12.04 10.15 11.05
CA ARG A 274 12.87 9.00 10.64
C ARG A 274 13.10 8.97 9.13
N MET A 275 12.04 9.22 8.37
CA MET A 275 12.07 9.30 6.91
C MET A 275 11.89 10.75 6.48
N LYS A 276 12.96 11.39 6.03
CA LYS A 276 12.88 12.76 5.55
C LYS A 276 12.18 12.74 4.19
N GLY A 277 11.09 13.51 4.11
CA GLY A 277 10.44 13.81 2.84
C GLY A 277 11.41 14.44 1.84
N LEU A 278 11.04 14.40 0.57
CA LEU A 278 11.72 15.21 -0.44
C LEU A 278 11.45 16.68 -0.12
N SER A 279 12.41 17.57 -0.38
CA SER A 279 12.14 19.01 -0.32
C SER A 279 11.10 19.40 -1.38
N ASP A 280 10.55 20.60 -1.30
CA ASP A 280 9.63 21.11 -2.33
C ASP A 280 10.32 21.12 -3.71
N GLU A 281 11.60 21.52 -3.75
CA GLU A 281 12.39 21.52 -4.99
C GLU A 281 12.61 20.10 -5.53
N GLU A 282 12.95 19.14 -4.68
CA GLU A 282 13.14 17.74 -5.08
C GLU A 282 11.82 17.11 -5.51
N SER A 283 10.71 17.44 -4.85
CA SER A 283 9.37 16.97 -5.19
C SER A 283 8.93 17.50 -6.56
N ILE A 284 9.18 18.78 -6.85
CA ILE A 284 8.95 19.38 -8.17
C ILE A 284 9.85 18.73 -9.22
N ALA A 285 11.13 18.48 -8.90
CA ALA A 285 12.06 17.80 -9.80
C ALA A 285 11.58 16.38 -10.14
N GLU A 286 11.11 15.62 -9.16
CA GLU A 286 10.53 14.28 -9.37
C GLU A 286 9.23 14.34 -10.18
N ALA A 287 8.36 15.34 -9.96
CA ALA A 287 7.15 15.54 -10.76
C ALA A 287 7.47 15.85 -12.23
N ASN A 288 8.50 16.66 -12.49
CA ASN A 288 8.98 16.98 -13.84
C ASN A 288 9.59 15.77 -14.58
N ARG A 289 9.93 14.69 -13.87
CA ARG A 289 10.37 13.43 -14.48
C ARG A 289 9.21 12.54 -14.95
N CYS A 290 7.95 12.95 -14.73
CA CYS A 290 6.78 12.20 -15.19
C CYS A 290 6.81 12.00 -16.70
N MET A 291 6.77 10.74 -17.14
CA MET A 291 6.76 10.39 -18.56
C MET A 291 5.37 10.46 -19.20
N SER A 292 4.33 10.86 -18.47
CA SER A 292 2.95 10.94 -18.95
C SER A 292 2.48 9.66 -19.66
N CYS A 293 2.83 8.48 -19.15
CA CYS A 293 2.51 7.18 -19.76
C CYS A 293 1.00 7.06 -20.05
N GLY A 294 0.64 6.78 -21.30
CA GLY A 294 -0.75 6.69 -21.75
C GLY A 294 -1.48 8.02 -21.93
N MET A 295 -0.82 9.16 -21.72
CA MET A 295 -1.40 10.49 -21.83
C MET A 295 -0.62 11.37 -22.81
N CYS A 296 -1.33 12.29 -23.48
CA CYS A 296 -0.68 13.28 -24.32
C CYS A 296 0.04 14.31 -23.46
N PHE A 297 1.31 14.59 -23.77
CA PHE A 297 2.12 15.65 -23.16
C PHE A 297 2.50 16.76 -24.15
N GLU A 298 1.74 16.85 -25.26
CA GLU A 298 1.80 17.99 -26.19
C GLU A 298 3.11 18.16 -26.97
N CYS A 299 3.82 17.06 -27.28
CA CYS A 299 5.07 17.12 -28.08
C CYS A 299 4.89 17.38 -29.57
N ASP A 300 3.65 17.38 -30.08
CA ASP A 300 3.29 17.59 -31.50
C ASP A 300 3.87 16.59 -32.51
N ASN A 301 4.60 15.55 -32.10
CA ASN A 301 5.16 14.55 -33.02
C ASN A 301 4.09 13.97 -33.98
N CYS A 302 2.93 13.60 -33.45
CA CYS A 302 1.84 13.03 -34.26
C CYS A 302 1.30 14.00 -35.33
N VAL A 303 1.33 15.30 -35.06
CA VAL A 303 0.93 16.36 -36.01
C VAL A 303 2.04 16.55 -37.05
N ILE A 304 3.30 16.64 -36.62
CA ILE A 304 4.45 16.92 -37.49
C ILE A 304 4.72 15.78 -38.48
N PHE A 305 4.62 14.53 -38.01
CA PHE A 305 4.96 13.35 -38.82
C PHE A 305 3.77 12.80 -39.62
N CYS A 306 2.57 13.39 -39.51
CA CYS A 306 1.43 12.94 -40.29
C CYS A 306 1.59 13.36 -41.76
N PRO A 307 1.72 12.42 -42.71
CA PRO A 307 1.93 12.77 -44.12
C PRO A 307 0.69 13.37 -44.79
N MET A 308 -0.49 13.23 -44.16
CA MET A 308 -1.78 13.62 -44.71
C MET A 308 -2.41 14.81 -43.98
N ASP A 309 -1.72 15.40 -43.00
CA ASP A 309 -2.27 16.40 -42.08
C ASP A 309 -3.61 15.95 -41.46
N ALA A 310 -3.72 14.64 -41.19
CA ALA A 310 -4.90 14.03 -40.59
C ALA A 310 -4.96 14.26 -39.08
N VAL A 311 -3.82 14.37 -38.39
CA VAL A 311 -3.78 14.68 -36.96
C VAL A 311 -3.56 16.18 -36.77
N TYR A 312 -4.43 16.82 -36.00
CA TYR A 312 -4.40 18.26 -35.77
C TYR A 312 -4.62 18.61 -34.30
N ARG A 313 -4.19 19.81 -33.91
CA ARG A 313 -4.40 20.33 -32.54
C ARG A 313 -5.86 20.75 -32.36
N VAL A 314 -6.47 20.33 -31.26
CA VAL A 314 -7.82 20.76 -30.88
C VAL A 314 -7.84 22.28 -30.67
N PRO A 315 -8.91 23.00 -31.08
CA PRO A 315 -9.05 24.42 -30.83
C PRO A 315 -8.88 24.77 -29.35
N LYS A 316 -8.30 25.94 -29.05
CA LYS A 316 -8.03 26.36 -27.67
C LYS A 316 -9.27 26.40 -26.77
N SER A 317 -10.44 26.65 -27.35
CA SER A 317 -11.74 26.63 -26.65
C SER A 317 -12.20 25.24 -26.22
N GLU A 318 -11.69 24.19 -26.85
CA GLU A 318 -12.12 22.79 -26.65
C GLU A 318 -11.00 21.90 -26.08
N LYS A 319 -9.81 22.49 -25.88
CA LYS A 319 -8.64 21.81 -25.34
C LYS A 319 -8.76 21.65 -23.82
N THR A 320 -8.50 20.44 -23.33
CA THR A 320 -8.32 20.15 -21.90
C THR A 320 -7.28 19.05 -21.69
N MET A 321 -6.94 18.76 -20.44
CA MET A 321 -6.09 17.60 -20.12
C MET A 321 -6.74 16.33 -20.68
N GLY A 322 -5.96 15.51 -21.37
CA GLY A 322 -6.49 14.32 -22.07
C GLY A 322 -7.14 14.60 -23.44
N ARG A 323 -7.29 15.87 -23.86
CA ARG A 323 -7.83 16.26 -25.17
C ARG A 323 -6.99 17.37 -25.80
N TYR A 324 -5.90 16.98 -26.47
CA TYR A 324 -4.96 17.91 -27.12
C TYR A 324 -4.93 17.83 -28.65
N VAL A 325 -4.99 16.62 -29.20
CA VAL A 325 -5.02 16.37 -30.65
C VAL A 325 -6.27 15.58 -31.02
N ALA A 326 -6.74 15.79 -32.24
CA ALA A 326 -7.84 15.06 -32.86
C ALA A 326 -7.40 14.52 -34.23
N THR A 327 -8.13 13.53 -34.74
CA THR A 327 -7.84 12.90 -36.03
C THR A 327 -9.00 13.12 -37.00
N ASP A 328 -8.70 13.68 -38.17
CA ASP A 328 -9.57 13.71 -39.33
C ASP A 328 -9.46 12.36 -40.06
N TYR A 329 -10.41 11.48 -39.80
CA TYR A 329 -10.45 10.14 -40.37
C TYR A 329 -10.68 10.13 -41.89
N ALA A 330 -11.21 11.20 -42.48
CA ALA A 330 -11.35 11.29 -43.93
C ALA A 330 -9.99 11.49 -44.64
N LYS A 331 -8.99 12.01 -43.92
CA LYS A 331 -7.60 12.16 -44.41
C LYS A 331 -6.68 11.03 -43.96
N CYS A 332 -7.03 10.32 -42.89
CA CYS A 332 -6.20 9.26 -42.34
C CYS A 332 -6.12 8.06 -43.29
N ILE A 333 -4.90 7.72 -43.73
CA ILE A 333 -4.63 6.55 -44.58
C ILE A 333 -4.16 5.32 -43.80
N GLY A 334 -4.15 5.37 -42.46
CA GLY A 334 -3.72 4.26 -41.63
C GLY A 334 -2.25 3.86 -41.80
N CYS A 335 -1.33 4.82 -41.86
CA CYS A 335 0.10 4.56 -42.06
C CYS A 335 0.91 4.28 -40.78
N HIS A 336 0.29 4.36 -39.59
CA HIS A 336 0.88 4.09 -38.26
C HIS A 336 1.97 5.06 -37.77
N ILE A 337 2.51 5.94 -38.63
CA ILE A 337 3.61 6.85 -38.27
C ILE A 337 3.31 7.65 -36.99
N CYS A 338 2.11 8.23 -36.86
CA CYS A 338 1.72 9.03 -35.69
C CYS A 338 1.69 8.22 -34.37
N ALA A 339 1.41 6.92 -34.44
CA ALA A 339 1.47 6.01 -33.30
C ALA A 339 2.93 5.65 -32.97
N ASP A 340 3.72 5.30 -33.99
CA ASP A 340 5.14 4.91 -33.82
C ASP A 340 5.99 6.04 -33.22
N VAL A 341 5.70 7.29 -33.58
CA VAL A 341 6.42 8.47 -33.06
C VAL A 341 5.85 9.01 -31.75
N CYS A 342 4.79 8.38 -31.20
CA CYS A 342 4.16 8.80 -29.95
C CYS A 342 5.00 8.32 -28.74
N PRO A 343 5.62 9.22 -27.96
CA PRO A 343 6.55 8.78 -26.91
C PRO A 343 5.88 8.08 -25.73
N THR A 344 4.60 8.39 -25.51
CA THR A 344 3.85 7.98 -24.34
C THR A 344 2.82 6.89 -24.61
N GLY A 345 2.67 6.45 -25.87
CA GLY A 345 1.62 5.51 -26.28
C GLY A 345 0.20 6.11 -26.25
N TYR A 346 0.07 7.44 -26.25
CA TYR A 346 -1.22 8.13 -26.33
C TYR A 346 -1.94 7.87 -27.65
N ILE A 347 -1.22 7.95 -28.78
CA ILE A 347 -1.76 7.60 -30.10
C ILE A 347 -1.62 6.09 -30.28
N ASP A 348 -2.72 5.44 -30.62
CA ASP A 348 -2.76 4.03 -30.95
C ASP A 348 -3.67 3.81 -32.14
N MET A 349 -3.42 2.73 -32.87
CA MET A 349 -4.14 2.43 -34.09
C MET A 349 -5.31 1.53 -33.72
N ALA A 350 -6.52 2.10 -33.76
CA ALA A 350 -7.77 1.41 -33.43
C ALA A 350 -8.24 0.37 -34.49
N MET A 351 -7.30 -0.29 -35.17
CA MET A 351 -7.59 -1.52 -35.90
C MET A 351 -7.26 -2.67 -34.97
N GLY A 352 -8.27 -3.12 -34.22
CA GLY A 352 -8.15 -4.05 -33.11
C GLY A 352 -7.41 -5.36 -33.44
N GLU A 353 -6.88 -5.97 -32.38
CA GLU A 353 -6.79 -7.43 -32.31
C GLU A 353 -8.17 -8.04 -32.06
#